data_AF-A0A8H5AIE4-F1
#
_entry.id   AF-A0A8H5AIE4-F1
#
_cell.length_a   1.000
_cell.length_b   1.000
_cell.length_c   1.000
_cell.angle_alpha   90.00
_cell.angle_beta   90.00
_cell.angle_gamma   90.00
#
_symmetry.space_group_name_H-M   'P 1'
#
loop_
_entity.id
_entity.type
_entity.pdbx_description
1 polymer ?
#
loop_
_entity_poly.entity_id
_entity_poly.type
_entity_poly.pdbx_seq_one_letter_code
_entity_poly.pdbx_strand_id
1 'polypeptide(L)'
;MKLSYFFSLWATAFFSLALSQRPIEDLGRGVVAVRASENNILVTWRLLGLDPDGIGFNIYRSADGDRVMRLNDKALTGGTNFLDKTADEAVPNAYTVRPVVDGKEQTDSGSFVLPADNAVEPVVRIPLRPGKTIKYVWVGDLDGDGEWDYVIDRHDTRQSIEAYTSNGTFLWEVDLGPGSENQDNISPGPSTIDIGHWDGVTVFDFDSDGYAEVAIRIANGVTFGDGKKFEKGKNETYQYIAILDGRTGALRASAPLPTDYIADGPLACRVGAGFLDGKTPHLVGFLKNRRKDKNFNLLVMAWTFDGKALKQAWKWARGDRYEDFPDGHNSRIVDVDGDGKDEYFEIGFGLNGDGTVKYSLGEKGIIHGDRYHIAKMDPKRKGLQGYGVQQRSKDL
;
A
#
# COMPACT_ATOMS: atom_id res chain seq x y z
N MET A 1 -50.17 55.43 -12.99
CA MET A 1 -49.62 54.14 -13.47
C MET A 1 -48.51 53.74 -12.50
N LYS A 2 -48.77 52.85 -11.55
CA LYS A 2 -47.78 52.42 -10.53
C LYS A 2 -46.99 51.25 -11.12
N LEU A 3 -45.67 51.42 -11.24
CA LEU A 3 -44.75 50.39 -11.73
C LEU A 3 -44.28 49.55 -10.53
N SER A 4 -44.65 48.28 -10.49
CA SER A 4 -44.17 47.31 -9.51
C SER A 4 -42.88 46.66 -10.05
N TYR A 5 -41.76 46.86 -9.36
CA TYR A 5 -40.52 46.13 -9.64
C TYR A 5 -40.50 44.82 -8.86
N PHE A 6 -40.55 43.70 -9.57
CA PHE A 6 -40.27 42.37 -9.03
C PHE A 6 -38.75 42.17 -8.98
N PHE A 7 -38.17 42.06 -7.79
CA PHE A 7 -36.81 41.55 -7.60
C PHE A 7 -36.85 40.02 -7.63
N SER A 8 -36.25 39.41 -8.65
CA SER A 8 -35.96 37.99 -8.69
C SER A 8 -34.65 37.74 -7.93
N LEU A 9 -34.73 37.13 -6.74
CA LEU A 9 -33.57 36.56 -6.07
C LEU A 9 -33.18 35.26 -6.79
N TRP A 10 -32.03 35.25 -7.44
CA TRP A 10 -31.37 34.02 -7.87
C TRP A 10 -30.63 33.43 -6.67
N ALA A 11 -31.15 32.33 -6.12
CA ALA A 11 -30.41 31.52 -5.17
C ALA A 11 -29.36 30.70 -5.94
N THR A 12 -28.10 31.15 -5.90
CA THR A 12 -26.96 30.32 -6.29
C THR A 12 -26.80 29.21 -5.25
N ALA A 13 -27.27 28.02 -5.56
CA ALA A 13 -26.95 26.81 -4.82
C ALA A 13 -25.45 26.53 -4.98
N PHE A 14 -24.67 26.81 -3.93
CA PHE A 14 -23.33 26.24 -3.79
C PHE A 14 -23.51 24.75 -3.53
N PHE A 15 -23.32 23.93 -4.57
CA PHE A 15 -23.05 22.52 -4.36
C PHE A 15 -21.67 22.43 -3.73
N SER A 16 -21.59 22.22 -2.42
CA SER A 16 -20.40 21.63 -1.83
C SER A 16 -20.29 20.24 -2.44
N LEU A 17 -19.28 20.02 -3.29
CA LEU A 17 -18.80 18.67 -3.54
C LEU A 17 -18.40 18.12 -2.16
N ALA A 18 -19.27 17.32 -1.56
CA ALA A 18 -18.89 16.51 -0.42
C ALA A 18 -17.89 15.49 -0.98
N LEU A 19 -16.61 15.83 -0.91
CA LEU A 19 -15.54 14.84 -1.07
C LEU A 19 -15.78 13.83 0.05
N SER A 20 -16.11 12.59 -0.33
CA SER A 20 -16.15 11.50 0.62
C SER A 20 -14.77 11.41 1.26
N GLN A 21 -14.69 11.59 2.58
CA GLN A 21 -13.44 11.51 3.30
C GLN A 21 -13.00 10.04 3.30
N ARG A 22 -11.89 9.75 2.63
CA ARG A 22 -11.32 8.40 2.63
C ARG A 22 -10.83 8.08 4.04
N PRO A 23 -11.15 6.90 4.60
CA PRO A 23 -10.44 6.43 5.78
C PRO A 23 -8.96 6.29 5.40
N ILE A 24 -8.10 6.82 6.25
CA ILE A 24 -6.65 6.77 6.15
C ILE A 24 -6.12 6.34 7.51
N GLU A 25 -4.95 5.72 7.53
CA GLU A 25 -4.31 5.24 8.77
C GLU A 25 -4.12 6.40 9.77
N ASP A 26 -4.38 6.12 11.05
CA ASP A 26 -4.14 7.06 12.15
C ASP A 26 -2.67 6.98 12.58
N LEU A 27 -1.79 7.60 11.78
CA LEU A 27 -0.36 7.52 12.00
C LEU A 27 0.12 8.49 13.09
N GLY A 28 1.03 7.99 13.93
CA GLY A 28 1.87 8.79 14.80
C GLY A 28 2.85 9.66 14.02
N ARG A 29 3.68 10.44 14.73
CA ARG A 29 4.64 11.34 14.07
C ARG A 29 5.79 10.65 13.37
N GLY A 30 6.02 9.34 13.54
CA GLY A 30 7.14 8.65 12.90
C GLY A 30 8.46 9.38 13.15
N VAL A 31 8.70 9.76 14.42
CA VAL A 31 9.92 10.46 14.79
C VAL A 31 11.09 9.53 14.53
N VAL A 32 12.11 10.00 13.81
CA VAL A 32 13.33 9.24 13.52
C VAL A 32 14.53 10.15 13.71
N ALA A 33 15.57 9.64 14.37
CA ALA A 33 16.86 10.31 14.49
C ALA A 33 17.98 9.44 13.90
N VAL A 34 18.86 10.05 13.11
CA VAL A 34 20.05 9.40 12.53
C VAL A 34 21.27 10.30 12.65
N ARG A 35 22.47 9.73 12.76
CA ARG A 35 23.71 10.51 12.78
C ARG A 35 24.06 10.95 11.37
N ALA A 36 23.85 12.24 11.09
CA ALA A 36 24.15 12.86 9.79
C ALA A 36 25.65 13.14 9.61
N SER A 37 26.40 13.23 10.71
CA SER A 37 27.86 13.37 10.76
C SER A 37 28.36 13.00 12.17
N GLU A 38 29.66 13.10 12.43
CA GLU A 38 30.23 12.84 13.76
C GLU A 38 29.60 13.68 14.89
N ASN A 39 29.16 14.90 14.60
CA ASN A 39 28.69 15.86 15.62
C ASN A 39 27.26 16.35 15.38
N ASN A 40 26.50 15.72 14.48
CA ASN A 40 25.15 16.17 14.17
C ASN A 40 24.20 14.99 14.02
N ILE A 41 23.08 15.07 14.73
CA ILE A 41 21.94 14.15 14.61
C ILE A 41 20.83 14.85 13.84
N LEU A 42 20.38 14.24 12.74
CA LEU A 42 19.21 14.68 12.00
C LEU A 42 17.98 14.00 12.58
N VAL A 43 17.03 14.80 13.06
CA VAL A 43 15.71 14.37 13.53
C VAL A 43 14.67 14.73 12.47
N THR A 44 13.78 13.81 12.13
CA THR A 44 12.69 14.00 11.17
C THR A 44 11.38 13.43 11.71
N TRP A 45 10.25 13.95 11.22
CA TRP A 45 8.91 13.49 11.58
C TRP A 45 7.90 13.76 10.45
N ARG A 46 6.72 13.15 10.56
CA ARG A 46 5.60 13.30 9.63
C ARG A 46 4.87 14.64 9.86
N LEU A 47 4.60 15.35 8.75
CA LEU A 47 3.47 16.28 8.66
C LEU A 47 2.25 15.42 8.28
N LEU A 48 1.24 15.36 9.14
CA LEU A 48 0.09 14.50 8.97
C LEU A 48 -0.97 15.20 8.11
N GLY A 49 -1.78 14.43 7.37
CA GLY A 49 -2.82 14.99 6.50
C GLY A 49 -3.93 15.75 7.23
N LEU A 50 -4.10 15.49 8.53
CA LEU A 50 -5.06 16.18 9.40
C LEU A 50 -4.44 17.35 10.19
N ASP A 51 -3.15 17.65 9.98
CA ASP A 51 -2.56 18.83 10.58
C ASP A 51 -3.17 20.11 9.99
N PRO A 52 -3.46 21.13 10.82
CA PRO A 52 -3.89 22.41 10.32
C PRO A 52 -2.75 23.13 9.58
N ASP A 53 -3.13 23.94 8.58
CA ASP A 53 -2.21 24.85 7.91
C ASP A 53 -1.46 25.73 8.93
N GLY A 54 -0.13 25.83 8.76
CA GLY A 54 0.70 26.67 9.61
C GLY A 54 1.05 26.08 10.98
N ILE A 55 0.75 24.80 11.23
CA ILE A 55 1.21 24.08 12.44
C ILE A 55 2.72 24.27 12.66
N GLY A 56 3.11 24.43 13.92
CA GLY A 56 4.51 24.47 14.34
C GLY A 56 4.94 23.20 15.09
N PHE A 57 6.24 23.00 15.27
CA PHE A 57 6.78 21.88 16.04
C PHE A 57 7.87 22.32 17.02
N ASN A 58 7.87 21.71 18.19
CA ASN A 58 8.95 21.78 19.16
C ASN A 58 9.60 20.40 19.34
N ILE A 59 10.93 20.40 19.41
CA ILE A 59 11.74 19.20 19.48
C ILE A 59 12.39 19.15 20.83
N TYR A 60 12.35 17.98 21.44
CA TYR A 60 12.88 17.73 22.76
C TYR A 60 13.86 16.58 22.73
N ARG A 61 14.84 16.62 23.63
CA ARG A 61 15.81 15.54 23.85
C ARG A 61 15.95 15.22 25.33
N SER A 62 16.08 13.95 25.66
CA SER A 62 16.60 13.45 26.94
C SER A 62 17.83 12.58 26.63
N ALA A 63 18.96 12.88 27.27
CA ALA A 63 20.20 12.12 27.13
C ALA A 63 20.34 11.20 28.34
N ASP A 64 20.56 9.90 28.15
CA ASP A 64 20.67 8.90 29.23
C ASP A 64 19.53 8.92 30.27
N GLY A 65 18.32 9.31 29.87
CA GLY A 65 17.18 9.44 30.77
C GLY A 65 17.20 10.70 31.66
N ASP A 66 18.12 11.64 31.40
CA ASP A 66 18.17 12.93 32.07
C ASP A 66 16.95 13.81 31.76
N ARG A 67 16.91 14.97 32.41
CA ARG A 67 15.88 15.98 32.19
C ARG A 67 15.72 16.31 30.69
N VAL A 68 14.47 16.23 30.23
CA VAL A 68 14.07 16.63 28.88
C VAL A 68 14.37 18.12 28.64
N MET A 69 15.09 18.42 27.57
CA MET A 69 15.41 19.78 27.11
C MET A 69 14.79 20.07 25.75
N ARG A 70 14.25 21.28 25.58
CA ARG A 70 13.78 21.78 24.29
C ARG A 70 14.98 22.24 23.46
N LEU A 71 15.01 21.88 22.18
CA LEU A 71 16.15 22.15 21.30
C LEU A 71 15.99 23.41 20.43
N ASN A 72 14.76 23.91 20.27
CA ASN A 72 14.46 25.06 19.43
C ASN A 72 13.79 26.20 20.22
N ASP A 73 14.22 27.45 20.00
CA ASP A 73 13.65 28.61 20.70
C ASP A 73 12.22 28.94 20.25
N LYS A 74 11.98 28.88 18.93
CA LYS A 74 10.67 29.14 18.30
C LYS A 74 10.17 27.87 17.61
N ALA A 75 8.85 27.66 17.64
CA ALA A 75 8.20 26.56 16.95
C ALA A 75 8.58 26.56 15.46
N LEU A 76 8.92 25.39 14.93
CA LEU A 76 9.33 25.22 13.55
C LEU A 76 8.09 25.08 12.65
N THR A 77 7.93 25.98 11.69
CA THR A 77 6.81 25.98 10.72
C THR A 77 7.26 25.80 9.27
N GLY A 78 8.58 25.80 9.03
CA GLY A 78 9.16 25.75 7.68
C GLY A 78 9.52 24.35 7.18
N GLY A 79 9.29 23.30 7.97
CA GLY A 79 9.64 21.92 7.64
C GLY A 79 9.51 20.99 8.85
N THR A 80 9.64 19.68 8.59
CA THR A 80 9.52 18.61 9.61
C THR A 80 10.84 17.89 9.86
N ASN A 81 11.90 18.69 10.00
CA ASN A 81 13.24 18.21 10.33
C ASN A 81 14.00 19.19 11.23
N PHE A 82 14.93 18.67 12.01
CA PHE A 82 15.80 19.44 12.91
C PHE A 82 17.19 18.82 12.98
N LEU A 83 18.24 19.65 12.99
CA LEU A 83 19.62 19.18 13.12
C LEU A 83 20.12 19.50 14.54
N ASP A 84 20.21 18.49 15.39
CA ASP A 84 20.77 18.63 16.73
C ASP A 84 22.30 18.57 16.67
N LYS A 85 22.94 19.64 17.14
CA LYS A 85 24.41 19.82 17.16
C LYS A 85 24.99 19.74 18.57
N THR A 86 24.17 19.37 19.54
CA THR A 86 24.45 19.51 20.98
C THR A 86 24.29 18.20 21.73
N ALA A 87 24.00 17.11 21.03
CA ALA A 87 23.83 15.80 21.62
C ALA A 87 25.18 15.22 22.05
N ASP A 88 25.17 14.51 23.16
CA ASP A 88 26.29 13.65 23.53
C ASP A 88 26.05 12.28 22.87
N GLU A 89 26.83 11.99 21.84
CA GLU A 89 26.71 10.77 21.03
C GLU A 89 27.12 9.51 21.82
N ALA A 90 27.85 9.66 22.93
CA ALA A 90 28.33 8.56 23.77
C ALA A 90 27.24 7.98 24.70
N VAL A 91 26.05 8.59 24.71
CA VAL A 91 24.89 8.13 25.48
C VAL A 91 23.65 8.00 24.60
N PRO A 92 22.63 7.22 25.01
CA PRO A 92 21.38 7.17 24.28
C PRO A 92 20.69 8.53 24.30
N ASN A 93 20.19 8.98 23.15
CA ASN A 93 19.45 10.23 23.01
C ASN A 93 18.01 9.93 22.61
N ALA A 94 17.07 10.17 23.51
CA ALA A 94 15.64 10.04 23.28
C ALA A 94 15.08 11.38 22.79
N TYR A 95 14.50 11.38 21.58
CA TYR A 95 13.87 12.54 20.98
C TYR A 95 12.35 12.43 21.01
N THR A 96 11.67 13.54 21.29
CA THR A 96 10.21 13.66 21.14
C THR A 96 9.84 14.92 20.38
N VAL A 97 8.69 14.87 19.70
CA VAL A 97 8.15 16.00 18.93
C VAL A 97 6.77 16.39 19.46
N ARG A 98 6.59 17.69 19.72
CA ARG A 98 5.32 18.29 20.14
C ARG A 98 4.79 19.22 19.06
N PRO A 99 3.56 19.03 18.58
CA PRO A 99 2.91 19.97 17.69
C PRO A 99 2.54 21.25 18.43
N VAL A 100 2.47 22.36 17.70
CA VAL A 100 2.08 23.68 18.19
C VAL A 100 0.99 24.20 17.28
N VAL A 101 -0.24 24.27 17.80
CA VAL A 101 -1.43 24.71 17.07
C VAL A 101 -1.91 26.02 17.69
N ASP A 102 -2.09 27.05 16.87
CA ASP A 102 -2.49 28.40 17.31
C ASP A 102 -1.64 28.94 18.47
N GLY A 103 -0.32 28.68 18.42
CA GLY A 103 0.64 29.10 19.44
C GLY A 103 0.60 28.28 20.74
N LYS A 104 -0.22 27.23 20.82
CA LYS A 104 -0.32 26.33 21.97
C LYS A 104 0.35 25.00 21.68
N GLU A 105 1.33 24.65 22.49
CA GLU A 105 1.97 23.33 22.43
C GLU A 105 0.98 22.24 22.86
N GLN A 106 0.97 21.15 22.10
CA GLN A 106 0.16 19.95 22.34
C GLN A 106 1.00 18.88 23.04
N THR A 107 0.40 17.73 23.34
CA THR A 107 1.10 16.58 23.94
C THR A 107 2.18 16.00 23.02
N ASP A 108 3.07 15.20 23.60
CA ASP A 108 4.02 14.39 22.82
C ASP A 108 3.26 13.52 21.81
N SER A 109 3.76 13.47 20.57
CA SER A 109 3.08 12.76 19.47
C SER A 109 3.98 11.77 18.73
N GLY A 110 5.11 11.40 19.34
CA GLY A 110 6.02 10.37 18.84
C GLY A 110 7.39 10.48 19.51
N SER A 111 8.14 9.38 19.51
CA SER A 111 9.47 9.32 20.11
C SER A 111 10.42 8.43 19.35
N PHE A 112 11.72 8.72 19.45
CA PHE A 112 12.77 7.85 18.93
C PHE A 112 13.95 7.84 19.88
N VAL A 113 14.50 6.66 20.18
CA VAL A 113 15.74 6.55 20.94
C VAL A 113 16.86 6.21 19.97
N LEU A 114 17.79 7.15 19.78
CA LEU A 114 19.05 6.87 19.12
C LEU A 114 20.00 6.24 20.14
N PRO A 115 20.47 5.00 19.96
CA PRO A 115 21.41 4.37 20.88
C PRO A 115 22.73 5.15 20.97
N ALA A 116 23.42 4.98 22.11
CA ALA A 116 24.80 5.45 22.27
C ALA A 116 25.72 4.89 21.19
N ASP A 117 26.74 5.65 20.81
CA ASP A 117 27.78 5.26 19.88
C ASP A 117 27.25 4.73 18.53
N ASN A 118 26.03 5.13 18.15
CA ASN A 118 25.44 4.68 16.89
C ASN A 118 26.33 5.11 15.71
N ALA A 119 26.35 4.34 14.63
CA ALA A 119 27.20 4.66 13.49
C ALA A 119 26.75 5.94 12.76
N VAL A 120 27.70 6.64 12.14
CA VAL A 120 27.43 7.82 11.29
C VAL A 120 26.92 7.35 9.93
N GLU A 121 25.60 7.22 9.83
CA GLU A 121 24.93 6.82 8.60
C GLU A 121 23.42 7.13 8.64
N PRO A 122 22.77 7.30 7.47
CA PRO A 122 21.34 7.55 7.38
C PRO A 122 20.53 6.23 7.40
N VAL A 123 20.78 5.36 8.37
CA VAL A 123 20.17 4.03 8.45
C VAL A 123 19.52 3.79 9.80
N VAL A 124 18.26 3.36 9.78
CA VAL A 124 17.60 2.70 10.91
C VAL A 124 17.65 1.20 10.64
N ARG A 125 18.11 0.43 11.63
CA ARG A 125 18.20 -1.03 11.53
C ARG A 125 17.09 -1.67 12.31
N ILE A 126 16.25 -2.42 11.60
CA ILE A 126 15.22 -3.25 12.20
C ILE A 126 15.75 -4.68 12.30
N PRO A 127 15.88 -5.26 13.50
CA PRO A 127 16.33 -6.63 13.66
C PRO A 127 15.27 -7.58 13.09
N LEU A 128 15.70 -8.55 12.28
CA LEU A 128 14.85 -9.62 11.77
C LEU A 128 15.42 -10.96 12.22
N ARG A 129 14.59 -12.01 12.26
CA ARG A 129 15.11 -13.36 12.43
C ARG A 129 16.02 -13.71 11.24
N PRO A 130 17.08 -14.51 11.45
CA PRO A 130 17.84 -15.06 10.34
C PRO A 130 16.91 -15.81 9.39
N GLY A 131 17.10 -15.63 8.09
CA GLY A 131 16.24 -16.25 7.09
C GLY A 131 16.80 -16.10 5.69
N LYS A 132 15.94 -16.39 4.72
CA LYS A 132 16.27 -16.34 3.29
C LYS A 132 16.20 -14.91 2.76
N THR A 133 16.57 -14.75 1.49
CA THR A 133 16.49 -13.47 0.79
C THR A 133 15.07 -12.94 0.84
N ILE A 134 14.96 -11.63 1.04
CA ILE A 134 13.71 -10.88 1.03
C ILE A 134 13.68 -10.12 -0.30
N LYS A 135 12.58 -10.20 -1.03
CA LYS A 135 12.37 -9.46 -2.27
C LYS A 135 11.43 -8.28 -2.08
N TYR A 136 10.39 -8.45 -1.27
CA TYR A 136 9.36 -7.46 -1.02
C TYR A 136 9.19 -7.19 0.47
N VAL A 137 8.82 -5.95 0.75
CA VAL A 137 8.34 -5.50 2.05
C VAL A 137 7.04 -4.76 1.79
N TRP A 138 5.99 -5.20 2.47
CA TRP A 138 4.72 -4.49 2.56
C TRP A 138 4.62 -3.88 3.95
N VAL A 139 3.92 -2.75 4.05
CA VAL A 139 3.83 -1.97 5.29
C VAL A 139 2.39 -1.62 5.58
N GLY A 140 2.08 -1.52 6.87
CA GLY A 140 0.81 -1.06 7.42
C GLY A 140 0.87 -1.15 8.93
N ASP A 141 0.01 -0.42 9.62
CA ASP A 141 -0.10 -0.48 11.07
C ASP A 141 -0.87 -1.74 11.48
N LEU A 142 -0.19 -2.84 11.81
CA LEU A 142 -0.85 -4.13 12.06
C LEU A 142 -1.44 -4.17 13.48
N ASP A 143 -0.82 -3.49 14.44
CA ASP A 143 -1.19 -3.54 15.86
C ASP A 143 -1.87 -2.27 16.42
N GLY A 144 -2.11 -1.27 15.56
CA GLY A 144 -2.88 -0.07 15.82
C GLY A 144 -2.14 0.96 16.68
N ASP A 145 -0.82 0.94 16.69
CA ASP A 145 0.02 1.83 17.51
C ASP A 145 0.39 3.15 16.79
N GLY A 146 -0.02 3.31 15.54
CA GLY A 146 0.24 4.47 14.69
C GLY A 146 1.62 4.45 14.02
N GLU A 147 2.38 3.37 14.14
CA GLU A 147 3.60 3.14 13.39
C GLU A 147 3.44 1.98 12.41
N TRP A 148 4.18 2.04 11.30
CA TRP A 148 4.12 0.95 10.33
C TRP A 148 4.93 -0.24 10.82
N ASP A 149 4.28 -1.38 10.75
CA ASP A 149 4.87 -2.69 10.84
C ASP A 149 5.23 -3.21 9.45
N TYR A 150 5.91 -4.36 9.42
CA TYR A 150 6.48 -4.92 8.21
C TYR A 150 5.97 -6.32 7.98
N VAL A 151 5.46 -6.58 6.77
CA VAL A 151 5.28 -7.93 6.24
C VAL A 151 6.33 -8.14 5.15
N ILE A 152 7.10 -9.22 5.25
CA ILE A 152 8.18 -9.54 4.32
C ILE A 152 7.94 -10.90 3.69
N ASP A 153 8.45 -11.12 2.48
CA ASP A 153 8.57 -12.46 1.91
C ASP A 153 9.89 -13.13 2.33
N ARG A 154 9.87 -14.46 2.33
CA ARG A 154 11.07 -15.30 2.32
C ARG A 154 11.12 -16.01 0.98
N HIS A 155 12.02 -15.52 0.13
CA HIS A 155 12.27 -16.07 -1.19
C HIS A 155 13.12 -17.35 -1.08
N ASP A 156 12.47 -18.46 -0.76
CA ASP A 156 13.02 -19.83 -0.78
C ASP A 156 12.28 -20.69 -1.80
N THR A 157 12.69 -21.95 -1.97
CA THR A 157 11.97 -22.93 -2.82
C THR A 157 10.51 -23.02 -2.38
N ARG A 158 10.26 -23.21 -1.08
CA ARG A 158 8.93 -23.07 -0.48
C ARG A 158 8.83 -21.70 0.15
N GLN A 159 7.95 -20.86 -0.37
CA GLN A 159 7.85 -19.46 0.04
C GLN A 159 7.10 -19.32 1.36
N SER A 160 7.47 -18.32 2.15
CA SER A 160 6.70 -17.88 3.31
C SER A 160 6.62 -16.37 3.37
N ILE A 161 5.69 -15.86 4.18
CA ILE A 161 5.68 -14.46 4.60
C ILE A 161 5.79 -14.38 6.12
N GLU A 162 6.49 -13.36 6.60
CA GLU A 162 6.67 -13.09 8.03
C GLU A 162 6.21 -11.68 8.35
N ALA A 163 5.65 -11.48 9.55
CA ALA A 163 5.31 -10.14 10.05
C ALA A 163 6.16 -9.75 11.27
N TYR A 164 6.50 -8.47 11.34
CA TYR A 164 7.31 -7.87 12.37
C TYR A 164 6.73 -6.51 12.74
N THR A 165 6.71 -6.20 14.04
CA THR A 165 6.38 -4.83 14.49
C THR A 165 7.39 -3.80 13.96
N SER A 166 7.05 -2.52 14.09
CA SER A 166 7.89 -1.36 13.74
C SER A 166 9.32 -1.41 14.33
N ASN A 167 9.52 -2.11 15.45
CA ASN A 167 10.82 -2.30 16.11
C ASN A 167 11.52 -3.64 15.82
N GLY A 168 10.94 -4.48 14.95
CA GLY A 168 11.52 -5.77 14.57
C GLY A 168 11.15 -6.94 15.49
N THR A 169 10.17 -6.78 16.38
CA THR A 169 9.61 -7.93 17.10
C THR A 169 8.83 -8.80 16.13
N PHE A 170 9.26 -10.06 15.96
CA PHE A 170 8.54 -11.06 15.17
C PHE A 170 7.14 -11.31 15.73
N LEU A 171 6.14 -11.32 14.85
CA LEU A 171 4.75 -11.62 15.18
C LEU A 171 4.39 -13.05 14.77
N TRP A 172 4.48 -13.36 13.48
CA TRP A 172 4.03 -14.64 12.91
C TRP A 172 4.70 -14.94 11.56
N GLU A 173 4.54 -16.18 11.10
CA GLU A 173 4.93 -16.65 9.77
C GLU A 173 3.78 -17.44 9.12
N VAL A 174 3.59 -17.29 7.81
CA VAL A 174 2.69 -18.11 7.00
C VAL A 174 3.52 -18.90 5.99
N ASP A 175 3.45 -20.23 6.06
CA ASP A 175 4.03 -21.14 5.05
C ASP A 175 3.07 -21.25 3.86
N LEU A 176 3.52 -20.89 2.65
CA LEU A 176 2.69 -20.93 1.45
C LEU A 176 2.53 -22.34 0.86
N GLY A 177 3.16 -23.34 1.47
CA GLY A 177 2.98 -24.74 1.18
C GLY A 177 3.57 -25.16 -0.18
N PRO A 178 3.36 -26.44 -0.57
CA PRO A 178 3.95 -27.00 -1.79
C PRO A 178 3.50 -26.28 -3.08
N GLY A 179 2.33 -25.63 -3.06
CA GLY A 179 1.84 -24.83 -4.17
C GLY A 179 2.70 -23.60 -4.50
N SER A 180 3.65 -23.22 -3.63
CA SER A 180 4.57 -22.11 -3.88
C SER A 180 5.87 -22.52 -4.59
N GLU A 181 6.16 -23.84 -4.64
CA GLU A 181 7.45 -24.37 -5.12
C GLU A 181 7.64 -24.26 -6.64
N ASN A 182 6.55 -24.18 -7.40
CA ASN A 182 6.64 -23.87 -8.82
C ASN A 182 6.89 -22.37 -9.02
N GLN A 183 8.15 -22.03 -9.28
CA GLN A 183 8.63 -20.67 -9.44
C GLN A 183 8.78 -20.24 -10.92
N ASP A 184 8.04 -20.87 -11.84
CA ASP A 184 8.01 -20.41 -13.22
C ASP A 184 7.42 -18.99 -13.32
N ASN A 185 8.16 -18.06 -13.91
CA ASN A 185 7.73 -16.66 -13.97
C ASN A 185 6.50 -16.42 -14.87
N ILE A 186 6.17 -17.34 -15.77
CA ILE A 186 5.06 -17.19 -16.71
C ILE A 186 3.81 -17.92 -16.18
N SER A 187 4.00 -19.07 -15.54
CA SER A 187 2.97 -19.99 -15.06
C SER A 187 3.32 -20.51 -13.65
N PRO A 188 3.42 -19.61 -12.65
CA PRO A 188 3.83 -19.98 -11.30
C PRO A 188 2.78 -20.84 -10.61
N GLY A 189 3.15 -21.39 -9.46
CA GLY A 189 2.29 -22.23 -8.64
C GLY A 189 1.08 -21.51 -8.04
N PRO A 190 0.10 -22.29 -7.56
CA PRO A 190 -1.19 -21.80 -7.05
C PRO A 190 -1.09 -20.95 -5.77
N SER A 191 0.04 -20.99 -5.06
CA SER A 191 0.33 -20.13 -3.90
C SER A 191 1.69 -19.42 -3.97
N THR A 192 2.37 -19.41 -5.12
CA THR A 192 3.60 -18.62 -5.34
C THR A 192 3.28 -17.12 -5.40
N ILE A 193 3.92 -16.25 -4.64
CA ILE A 193 3.50 -14.83 -4.53
C ILE A 193 4.42 -13.83 -5.21
N ASP A 194 5.71 -14.11 -5.35
CA ASP A 194 6.73 -13.06 -5.54
C ASP A 194 7.75 -13.35 -6.66
N ILE A 195 7.40 -14.13 -7.68
CA ILE A 195 8.29 -14.41 -8.82
C ILE A 195 8.15 -13.36 -9.92
N GLY A 196 9.29 -12.91 -10.48
CA GLY A 196 9.35 -11.87 -11.52
C GLY A 196 8.55 -10.62 -11.18
N HIS A 197 7.47 -10.34 -11.91
CA HIS A 197 6.63 -9.15 -11.70
C HIS A 197 5.36 -9.42 -10.86
N TRP A 198 5.19 -10.63 -10.34
CA TRP A 198 4.08 -10.98 -9.48
C TRP A 198 4.29 -10.40 -8.08
N ASP A 199 3.16 -10.05 -7.48
CA ASP A 199 3.07 -9.41 -6.16
C ASP A 199 1.73 -9.83 -5.54
N GLY A 200 1.70 -11.06 -5.03
CA GLY A 200 0.49 -11.71 -4.56
C GLY A 200 0.02 -11.29 -3.16
N VAL A 201 0.63 -10.25 -2.58
CA VAL A 201 0.38 -9.78 -1.21
C VAL A 201 0.18 -8.27 -1.22
N THR A 202 -0.69 -7.77 -0.35
CA THR A 202 -0.74 -6.35 -0.01
C THR A 202 -1.20 -6.19 1.44
N VAL A 203 -0.85 -5.07 2.07
CA VAL A 203 -1.21 -4.76 3.45
C VAL A 203 -2.06 -3.49 3.44
N PHE A 204 -3.21 -3.55 4.10
CA PHE A 204 -4.14 -2.42 4.21
C PHE A 204 -5.20 -2.71 5.28
N ASP A 205 -5.70 -1.68 5.95
CA ASP A 205 -6.88 -1.75 6.82
C ASP A 205 -8.15 -1.80 5.94
N PHE A 206 -8.60 -3.02 5.61
CA PHE A 206 -9.68 -3.24 4.65
C PHE A 206 -11.08 -3.08 5.25
N ASP A 207 -11.23 -3.28 6.56
CA ASP A 207 -12.50 -3.08 7.26
C ASP A 207 -12.59 -1.75 8.05
N SER A 208 -11.51 -0.97 8.03
CA SER A 208 -11.39 0.35 8.67
C SER A 208 -11.54 0.30 10.20
N ASP A 209 -11.03 -0.77 10.84
CA ASP A 209 -11.06 -0.94 12.29
C ASP A 209 -9.82 -0.38 13.03
N GLY A 210 -8.86 0.17 12.28
CA GLY A 210 -7.60 0.72 12.80
C GLY A 210 -6.46 -0.28 12.85
N TYR A 211 -6.66 -1.51 12.36
CA TYR A 211 -5.62 -2.53 12.26
C TYR A 211 -5.49 -3.00 10.81
N ALA A 212 -4.30 -2.89 10.22
CA ALA A 212 -4.08 -3.35 8.87
C ALA A 212 -4.16 -4.89 8.78
N GLU A 213 -4.82 -5.39 7.73
CA GLU A 213 -4.80 -6.78 7.36
C GLU A 213 -3.75 -7.09 6.30
N VAL A 214 -3.46 -8.39 6.16
CA VAL A 214 -2.68 -8.92 5.02
C VAL A 214 -3.62 -9.60 4.04
N ALA A 215 -3.74 -9.03 2.83
CA ALA A 215 -4.44 -9.66 1.73
C ALA A 215 -3.49 -10.50 0.89
N ILE A 216 -3.80 -11.78 0.66
CA ILE A 216 -2.88 -12.72 0.02
C ILE A 216 -3.60 -13.76 -0.85
N ARG A 217 -3.01 -14.09 -2.00
CA ARG A 217 -3.44 -15.24 -2.80
C ARG A 217 -2.96 -16.55 -2.18
N ILE A 218 -3.89 -17.48 -1.95
CA ILE A 218 -3.63 -18.78 -1.32
C ILE A 218 -4.23 -19.95 -2.11
N ALA A 219 -3.81 -21.15 -1.75
CA ALA A 219 -4.36 -22.42 -2.24
C ALA A 219 -4.31 -23.47 -1.12
N ASN A 220 -4.72 -24.71 -1.42
CA ASN A 220 -4.49 -25.82 -0.49
C ASN A 220 -3.01 -25.94 -0.14
N GLY A 221 -2.71 -26.38 1.10
CA GLY A 221 -1.32 -26.51 1.54
C GLY A 221 -0.82 -25.36 2.42
N VAL A 222 -1.39 -24.16 2.29
CA VAL A 222 -0.98 -22.97 3.08
C VAL A 222 -1.23 -23.21 4.56
N THR A 223 -0.26 -22.88 5.41
CA THR A 223 -0.36 -22.94 6.88
C THR A 223 -0.24 -21.53 7.45
N PHE A 224 -1.29 -21.08 8.14
CA PHE A 224 -1.39 -19.72 8.69
C PHE A 224 -0.58 -19.53 9.97
N GLY A 225 -0.46 -18.28 10.44
CA GLY A 225 0.29 -17.94 11.65
C GLY A 225 -0.24 -18.58 12.93
N ASP A 226 -1.51 -19.00 12.94
CA ASP A 226 -2.12 -19.78 14.03
C ASP A 226 -1.95 -21.31 13.88
N GLY A 227 -1.17 -21.75 12.88
CA GLY A 227 -0.89 -23.15 12.58
C GLY A 227 -2.01 -23.88 11.83
N LYS A 228 -3.13 -23.22 11.51
CA LYS A 228 -4.20 -23.87 10.74
C LYS A 228 -3.83 -23.97 9.28
N LYS A 229 -4.14 -25.13 8.69
CA LYS A 229 -3.90 -25.40 7.27
C LYS A 229 -5.14 -25.10 6.43
N PHE A 230 -4.95 -24.52 5.25
CA PHE A 230 -6.00 -24.28 4.28
C PHE A 230 -6.19 -25.52 3.38
N GLU A 231 -7.43 -26.03 3.34
CA GLU A 231 -7.80 -27.26 2.60
C GLU A 231 -9.23 -27.17 1.99
N LYS A 232 -9.64 -25.99 1.50
CA LYS A 232 -11.00 -25.79 0.95
C LYS A 232 -11.11 -26.07 -0.56
N GLY A 233 -9.99 -26.04 -1.28
CA GLY A 233 -9.94 -26.28 -2.72
C GLY A 233 -10.26 -27.73 -3.07
N LYS A 234 -10.89 -27.96 -4.22
CA LYS A 234 -11.19 -29.33 -4.68
C LYS A 234 -9.93 -30.10 -5.09
N ASN A 235 -8.87 -29.38 -5.48
CA ASN A 235 -7.54 -29.89 -5.79
C ASN A 235 -6.53 -28.72 -5.72
N GLU A 236 -5.25 -29.02 -5.99
CA GLU A 236 -4.14 -28.06 -5.90
C GLU A 236 -4.25 -26.85 -6.85
N THR A 237 -5.10 -26.88 -7.88
CA THR A 237 -5.27 -25.74 -8.81
C THR A 237 -6.33 -24.74 -8.34
N TYR A 238 -7.15 -25.08 -7.35
CA TYR A 238 -8.15 -24.16 -6.82
C TYR A 238 -7.50 -23.11 -5.91
N GLN A 239 -7.71 -21.85 -6.25
CA GLN A 239 -7.10 -20.71 -5.58
C GLN A 239 -8.16 -19.83 -4.93
N TYR A 240 -7.71 -19.09 -3.93
CA TYR A 240 -8.53 -18.16 -3.17
C TYR A 240 -7.74 -16.88 -2.96
N ILE A 241 -8.46 -15.79 -2.76
CA ILE A 241 -7.91 -14.60 -2.13
C ILE A 241 -8.35 -14.60 -0.67
N ALA A 242 -7.44 -14.28 0.23
CA ALA A 242 -7.63 -14.33 1.67
C ALA A 242 -7.27 -13.01 2.33
N ILE A 243 -7.93 -12.73 3.44
CA ILE A 243 -7.62 -11.67 4.39
C ILE A 243 -7.14 -12.35 5.67
N LEU A 244 -5.95 -12.00 6.11
CA LEU A 244 -5.34 -12.44 7.36
C LEU A 244 -5.36 -11.31 8.38
N ASP A 245 -5.54 -11.65 9.66
CA ASP A 245 -5.36 -10.71 10.75
C ASP A 245 -3.87 -10.31 10.83
N GLY A 246 -3.58 -9.02 10.79
CA GLY A 246 -2.21 -8.49 10.72
C GLY A 246 -1.34 -8.83 11.92
N ARG A 247 -1.94 -9.07 13.09
CA ARG A 247 -1.22 -9.32 14.36
C ARG A 247 -0.89 -10.79 14.56
N THR A 248 -1.64 -11.68 13.91
CA THR A 248 -1.57 -13.13 14.17
C THR A 248 -1.31 -13.98 12.93
N GLY A 249 -1.48 -13.43 11.72
CA GLY A 249 -1.38 -14.17 10.46
C GLY A 249 -2.51 -15.20 10.30
N ALA A 250 -3.53 -15.17 11.16
CA ALA A 250 -4.66 -16.07 11.14
C ALA A 250 -5.66 -15.68 10.04
N LEU A 251 -6.26 -16.67 9.39
CA LEU A 251 -7.27 -16.43 8.35
C LEU A 251 -8.53 -15.80 8.95
N ARG A 252 -8.85 -14.55 8.56
CA ARG A 252 -10.13 -13.89 8.88
C ARG A 252 -11.22 -14.29 7.89
N ALA A 253 -10.94 -14.17 6.59
CA ALA A 253 -11.89 -14.51 5.53
C ALA A 253 -11.18 -14.94 4.24
N SER A 254 -11.89 -15.69 3.38
CA SER A 254 -11.43 -15.95 2.02
C SER A 254 -12.58 -16.02 1.03
N ALA A 255 -12.27 -15.72 -0.23
CA ALA A 255 -13.18 -15.84 -1.36
C ALA A 255 -12.52 -16.69 -2.46
N PRO A 256 -13.25 -17.62 -3.11
CA PRO A 256 -12.70 -18.41 -4.20
C PRO A 256 -12.36 -17.50 -5.39
N LEU A 257 -11.22 -17.74 -6.02
CA LEU A 257 -10.95 -17.17 -7.33
C LEU A 257 -11.82 -17.88 -8.40
N PRO A 258 -12.19 -17.18 -9.49
CA PRO A 258 -13.02 -17.77 -10.52
C PRO A 258 -12.29 -18.91 -11.25
N THR A 259 -13.05 -19.94 -11.63
CA THR A 259 -12.51 -21.12 -12.31
C THR A 259 -12.59 -21.03 -13.84
N ASP A 260 -12.89 -19.84 -14.39
CA ASP A 260 -13.06 -19.59 -15.82
C ASP A 260 -11.90 -20.16 -16.66
N TYR A 261 -10.67 -20.04 -16.13
CA TYR A 261 -9.42 -20.41 -16.81
C TYR A 261 -8.63 -21.51 -16.09
N ILE A 262 -9.28 -22.27 -15.20
CA ILE A 262 -8.59 -23.25 -14.37
C ILE A 262 -7.93 -24.38 -15.18
N ALA A 263 -8.44 -24.65 -16.39
CA ALA A 263 -7.88 -25.64 -17.30
C ALA A 263 -6.51 -25.23 -17.88
N ASP A 264 -6.18 -23.93 -17.86
CA ASP A 264 -4.88 -23.39 -18.26
C ASP A 264 -3.90 -23.28 -17.07
N GLY A 265 -4.31 -23.74 -15.88
CA GLY A 265 -3.49 -23.71 -14.67
C GLY A 265 -3.77 -22.51 -13.76
N PRO A 266 -2.96 -22.34 -12.70
CA PRO A 266 -3.17 -21.30 -11.70
C PRO A 266 -3.04 -19.89 -12.26
N LEU A 267 -3.84 -18.96 -11.73
CA LEU A 267 -3.70 -17.53 -11.95
C LEU A 267 -2.61 -16.98 -11.03
N ALA A 268 -1.57 -16.39 -11.62
CA ALA A 268 -0.65 -15.50 -10.94
C ALA A 268 -1.33 -14.15 -10.70
N CYS A 269 -0.91 -13.37 -9.70
CA CYS A 269 -1.53 -12.08 -9.44
C CYS A 269 -0.58 -10.97 -9.03
N ARG A 270 -1.07 -9.75 -9.23
CA ARG A 270 -0.66 -8.54 -8.50
C ARG A 270 -1.88 -8.01 -7.78
N VAL A 271 -1.73 -7.60 -6.54
CA VAL A 271 -2.83 -7.05 -5.75
C VAL A 271 -2.47 -5.67 -5.19
N GLY A 272 -3.48 -4.87 -4.92
CA GLY A 272 -3.33 -3.58 -4.26
C GLY A 272 -4.66 -3.10 -3.68
N ALA A 273 -4.61 -2.03 -2.89
CA ALA A 273 -5.80 -1.42 -2.29
C ALA A 273 -6.22 -0.14 -3.02
N GLY A 274 -7.49 0.22 -2.92
CA GLY A 274 -8.00 1.52 -3.33
C GLY A 274 -9.47 1.74 -3.02
N PHE A 275 -9.95 2.95 -3.27
CA PHE A 275 -11.29 3.41 -2.92
C PHE A 275 -12.18 3.52 -4.15
N LEU A 276 -12.60 2.38 -4.70
CA LEU A 276 -13.33 2.32 -5.97
C LEU A 276 -14.72 2.99 -5.92
N ASP A 277 -15.30 3.13 -4.74
CA ASP A 277 -16.54 3.88 -4.48
C ASP A 277 -16.30 5.22 -3.75
N GLY A 278 -15.03 5.57 -3.53
CA GLY A 278 -14.59 6.78 -2.83
C GLY A 278 -14.66 6.73 -1.30
N LYS A 279 -15.02 5.58 -0.70
CA LYS A 279 -15.21 5.47 0.76
C LYS A 279 -14.76 4.14 1.37
N THR A 280 -15.01 3.03 0.68
CA THR A 280 -14.75 1.68 1.18
C THR A 280 -13.39 1.24 0.65
N PRO A 281 -12.49 0.72 1.49
CA PRO A 281 -11.31 0.02 1.01
C PRO A 281 -11.70 -1.19 0.15
N HIS A 282 -11.13 -1.28 -1.05
CA HIS A 282 -11.27 -2.43 -1.93
C HIS A 282 -9.91 -3.07 -2.14
N LEU A 283 -9.86 -4.39 -2.07
CA LEU A 283 -8.76 -5.17 -2.62
C LEU A 283 -8.98 -5.30 -4.13
N VAL A 284 -8.00 -4.93 -4.95
CA VAL A 284 -8.05 -5.03 -6.40
C VAL A 284 -6.95 -5.96 -6.88
N GLY A 285 -7.30 -6.96 -7.69
CA GLY A 285 -6.40 -7.96 -8.21
C GLY A 285 -6.32 -7.93 -9.74
N PHE A 286 -5.10 -7.91 -10.26
CA PHE A 286 -4.78 -8.31 -11.63
C PHE A 286 -4.39 -9.79 -11.60
N LEU A 287 -5.09 -10.64 -12.35
CA LEU A 287 -4.87 -12.09 -12.33
C LEU A 287 -4.69 -12.65 -13.73
N LYS A 288 -3.65 -13.45 -13.94
CA LYS A 288 -3.22 -13.86 -15.29
C LYS A 288 -2.64 -15.27 -15.28
N ASN A 289 -2.94 -16.05 -16.32
CA ASN A 289 -2.32 -17.35 -16.58
C ASN A 289 -2.08 -17.56 -18.08
N ARG A 290 -1.21 -18.51 -18.41
CA ARG A 290 -0.73 -18.75 -19.78
C ARG A 290 -1.52 -19.87 -20.45
N ARG A 291 -2.09 -19.57 -21.61
CA ARG A 291 -2.74 -20.55 -22.48
C ARG A 291 -1.72 -21.35 -23.27
N LYS A 292 -2.13 -22.53 -23.75
CA LYS A 292 -1.31 -23.39 -24.64
C LYS A 292 -0.87 -22.70 -25.94
N ASP A 293 -1.69 -21.79 -26.47
CA ASP A 293 -1.41 -21.01 -27.68
C ASP A 293 -0.45 -19.85 -27.47
N LYS A 294 0.14 -19.71 -26.27
CA LYS A 294 1.03 -18.62 -25.88
C LYS A 294 0.32 -17.25 -25.81
N ASN A 295 -0.99 -17.22 -25.65
CA ASN A 295 -1.70 -16.04 -25.18
C ASN A 295 -1.92 -16.11 -23.66
N PHE A 296 -2.47 -15.04 -23.08
CA PHE A 296 -2.71 -14.98 -21.63
C PHE A 296 -4.17 -14.70 -21.31
N ASN A 297 -4.80 -15.52 -20.49
CA ASN A 297 -6.06 -15.08 -19.90
C ASN A 297 -5.78 -13.96 -18.90
N LEU A 298 -6.66 -12.96 -18.84
CA LEU A 298 -6.54 -11.85 -17.90
C LEU A 298 -7.88 -11.55 -17.26
N LEU A 299 -7.87 -11.49 -15.93
CA LEU A 299 -8.94 -10.99 -15.09
C LEU A 299 -8.44 -9.76 -14.32
N VAL A 300 -9.32 -8.78 -14.17
CA VAL A 300 -9.19 -7.75 -13.13
C VAL A 300 -10.40 -7.88 -12.23
N MET A 301 -10.20 -7.88 -10.92
CA MET A 301 -11.24 -8.17 -9.95
C MET A 301 -11.12 -7.24 -8.76
N ALA A 302 -12.23 -6.99 -8.08
CA ALA A 302 -12.22 -6.30 -6.80
C ALA A 302 -13.02 -7.06 -5.75
N TRP A 303 -12.62 -6.90 -4.49
CA TRP A 303 -13.29 -7.43 -3.31
C TRP A 303 -13.40 -6.37 -2.23
N THR A 304 -14.44 -6.49 -1.41
CA THR A 304 -14.62 -5.74 -0.17
C THR A 304 -14.59 -6.69 1.01
N PHE A 305 -14.02 -6.26 2.12
CA PHE A 305 -14.04 -6.98 3.39
C PHE A 305 -14.83 -6.17 4.42
N ASP A 306 -15.79 -6.79 5.09
CA ASP A 306 -16.65 -6.13 6.09
C ASP A 306 -16.28 -6.52 7.54
N GLY A 307 -15.04 -6.98 7.73
CA GLY A 307 -14.54 -7.53 8.99
C GLY A 307 -14.91 -8.99 9.25
N LYS A 308 -15.83 -9.56 8.45
CA LYS A 308 -16.30 -10.94 8.60
C LYS A 308 -16.24 -11.74 7.31
N ALA A 309 -16.56 -11.11 6.19
CA ALA A 309 -16.68 -11.77 4.89
C ALA A 309 -15.97 -10.97 3.80
N LEU A 310 -15.15 -11.68 3.03
CA LEU A 310 -14.57 -11.16 1.81
C LEU A 310 -15.52 -11.45 0.64
N LYS A 311 -16.01 -10.40 -0.02
CA LYS A 311 -17.02 -10.51 -1.08
C LYS A 311 -16.48 -9.93 -2.37
N GLN A 312 -16.66 -10.65 -3.47
CA GLN A 312 -16.34 -10.12 -4.79
C GLN A 312 -17.29 -8.95 -5.11
N ALA A 313 -16.72 -7.76 -5.34
CA ALA A 313 -17.47 -6.59 -5.76
C ALA A 313 -17.77 -6.66 -7.27
N TRP A 314 -16.75 -6.92 -8.08
CA TRP A 314 -16.90 -7.09 -9.53
C TRP A 314 -15.77 -7.93 -10.12
N LYS A 315 -15.99 -8.40 -11.35
CA LYS A 315 -15.02 -9.14 -12.18
C LYS A 315 -15.07 -8.59 -13.60
N TRP A 316 -13.93 -8.17 -14.11
CA TRP A 316 -13.72 -7.88 -15.52
C TRP A 316 -12.83 -8.96 -16.14
N ALA A 317 -13.21 -9.46 -17.30
CA ALA A 317 -12.45 -10.46 -18.05
C ALA A 317 -12.06 -9.91 -19.42
N ARG A 318 -10.78 -10.01 -19.77
CA ARG A 318 -10.31 -9.59 -21.11
C ARG A 318 -10.89 -10.48 -22.21
N GLY A 319 -10.91 -11.80 -21.98
CA GLY A 319 -11.17 -12.79 -23.02
C GLY A 319 -10.08 -12.74 -24.10
N ASP A 320 -10.48 -12.88 -25.36
CA ASP A 320 -9.57 -12.87 -26.52
C ASP A 320 -9.26 -11.46 -27.06
N ARG A 321 -9.63 -10.40 -26.33
CA ARG A 321 -9.47 -8.99 -26.72
C ARG A 321 -8.07 -8.45 -26.38
N TYR A 322 -7.04 -9.16 -26.82
CA TYR A 322 -5.64 -8.87 -26.48
C TYR A 322 -5.18 -7.51 -27.01
N GLU A 323 -5.50 -7.23 -28.26
CA GLU A 323 -5.13 -5.99 -28.95
C GLU A 323 -5.89 -4.78 -28.39
N ASP A 324 -7.14 -5.00 -27.94
CA ASP A 324 -7.96 -3.96 -27.35
C ASP A 324 -7.49 -3.58 -25.93
N PHE A 325 -6.93 -4.51 -25.17
CA PHE A 325 -6.56 -4.27 -23.76
C PHE A 325 -5.11 -4.70 -23.48
N PRO A 326 -4.14 -3.90 -23.94
CA PRO A 326 -2.73 -4.16 -23.67
C PRO A 326 -2.42 -3.94 -22.19
N ASP A 327 -2.00 -5.00 -21.53
CA ASP A 327 -1.55 -4.98 -20.14
C ASP A 327 -0.04 -4.76 -20.05
N GLY A 328 0.46 -4.45 -18.85
CA GLY A 328 1.87 -4.29 -18.58
C GLY A 328 2.31 -4.93 -17.27
N HIS A 329 3.54 -4.64 -16.86
CA HIS A 329 4.10 -5.16 -15.62
C HIS A 329 3.84 -4.28 -14.40
N ASN A 330 3.05 -3.20 -14.52
CA ASN A 330 2.56 -2.42 -13.37
C ASN A 330 1.07 -2.04 -13.47
N SER A 331 0.35 -2.15 -12.35
CA SER A 331 -1.01 -1.62 -12.18
C SER A 331 -1.00 -0.30 -11.40
N ARG A 332 -2.00 0.56 -11.61
CA ARG A 332 -2.27 1.75 -10.78
C ARG A 332 -3.71 1.74 -10.32
N ILE A 333 -3.95 2.17 -9.09
CA ILE A 333 -5.28 2.37 -8.53
C ILE A 333 -5.32 3.80 -8.01
N VAL A 334 -6.03 4.70 -8.69
CA VAL A 334 -5.96 6.14 -8.44
C VAL A 334 -7.14 6.88 -9.05
N ASP A 335 -7.64 7.91 -8.36
CA ASP A 335 -8.59 8.89 -8.90
C ASP A 335 -7.86 9.83 -9.88
N VAL A 336 -8.18 9.73 -11.18
CA VAL A 336 -7.54 10.55 -12.22
C VAL A 336 -8.38 11.73 -12.71
N ASP A 337 -9.68 11.75 -12.42
CA ASP A 337 -10.61 12.79 -12.88
C ASP A 337 -11.17 13.68 -11.76
N GLY A 338 -10.86 13.35 -10.51
CA GLY A 338 -11.16 14.12 -9.31
C GLY A 338 -12.58 13.92 -8.79
N ASP A 339 -13.24 12.81 -9.13
CA ASP A 339 -14.60 12.50 -8.66
C ASP A 339 -14.62 11.86 -7.25
N GLY A 340 -13.44 11.62 -6.66
CA GLY A 340 -13.24 11.02 -5.35
C GLY A 340 -13.08 9.51 -5.36
N LYS A 341 -13.30 8.84 -6.50
CA LYS A 341 -13.23 7.38 -6.64
C LYS A 341 -11.98 6.97 -7.38
N ASP A 342 -11.36 5.89 -6.92
CA ASP A 342 -10.23 5.34 -7.63
C ASP A 342 -10.68 4.51 -8.84
N GLU A 343 -9.91 4.61 -9.91
CA GLU A 343 -9.96 3.73 -11.06
C GLU A 343 -8.75 2.82 -11.13
N TYR A 344 -8.91 1.72 -11.86
CA TYR A 344 -7.83 0.77 -12.11
C TYR A 344 -7.22 1.02 -13.50
N PHE A 345 -5.88 1.04 -13.57
CA PHE A 345 -5.17 1.25 -14.82
C PHE A 345 -4.06 0.24 -15.05
N GLU A 346 -3.96 -0.16 -16.32
CA GLU A 346 -2.79 -0.72 -16.95
C GLU A 346 -2.28 0.26 -18.02
N ILE A 347 -1.10 -0.01 -18.59
CA ILE A 347 -0.48 0.87 -19.59
C ILE A 347 -1.43 1.19 -20.77
N GLY A 348 -2.21 0.21 -21.23
CA GLY A 348 -3.05 0.32 -22.42
C GLY A 348 -4.54 0.54 -22.15
N PHE A 349 -5.01 0.44 -20.91
CA PHE A 349 -6.45 0.55 -20.61
C PHE A 349 -6.73 0.99 -19.18
N GLY A 350 -7.93 1.52 -18.96
CA GLY A 350 -8.45 1.86 -17.64
C GLY A 350 -9.84 1.26 -17.41
N LEU A 351 -10.13 0.88 -16.18
CA LEU A 351 -11.45 0.47 -15.71
C LEU A 351 -11.96 1.45 -14.66
N ASN A 352 -13.24 1.80 -14.72
CA ASN A 352 -13.92 2.55 -13.67
C ASN A 352 -13.97 1.73 -12.37
N GLY A 353 -14.29 2.39 -11.25
CA GLY A 353 -14.40 1.73 -9.94
C GLY A 353 -15.44 0.60 -9.87
N ASP A 354 -16.38 0.52 -10.82
CA ASP A 354 -17.35 -0.59 -10.95
C ASP A 354 -16.89 -1.73 -11.88
N GLY A 355 -15.66 -1.64 -12.41
CA GLY A 355 -15.09 -2.62 -13.33
C GLY A 355 -15.48 -2.44 -14.79
N THR A 356 -16.28 -1.43 -15.15
CA THR A 356 -16.59 -1.10 -16.55
C THR A 356 -15.38 -0.46 -17.22
N VAL A 357 -15.26 -0.62 -18.55
CA VAL A 357 -14.14 -0.04 -19.30
C VAL A 357 -14.26 1.49 -19.32
N LYS A 358 -13.25 2.19 -18.78
CA LYS A 358 -13.12 3.65 -18.86
C LYS A 358 -12.56 4.07 -20.21
N TYR A 359 -11.46 3.43 -20.62
CA TYR A 359 -10.88 3.62 -21.95
C TYR A 359 -10.01 2.42 -22.36
N SER A 360 -9.71 2.36 -23.65
CA SER A 360 -8.66 1.52 -24.23
C SER A 360 -7.79 2.38 -25.19
N LEU A 361 -6.50 2.08 -25.23
CA LEU A 361 -5.52 2.67 -26.14
C LEU A 361 -5.01 1.69 -27.19
N GLY A 362 -5.57 0.47 -27.26
CA GLY A 362 -5.18 -0.55 -28.24
C GLY A 362 -5.28 -0.05 -29.68
N GLU A 363 -6.41 0.57 -30.04
CA GLU A 363 -6.63 1.20 -31.35
C GLU A 363 -5.68 2.37 -31.64
N LYS A 364 -4.99 2.91 -30.62
CA LYS A 364 -3.96 3.95 -30.77
C LYS A 364 -2.57 3.36 -30.98
N GLY A 365 -2.47 2.05 -31.17
CA GLY A 365 -1.22 1.32 -31.36
C GLY A 365 -0.42 1.15 -30.08
N ILE A 366 -1.03 1.38 -28.91
CA ILE A 366 -0.40 1.06 -27.63
C ILE A 366 -0.41 -0.45 -27.45
N ILE A 367 0.73 -1.02 -27.09
CA ILE A 367 0.92 -2.44 -26.82
C ILE A 367 1.46 -2.64 -25.39
N HIS A 368 1.79 -3.89 -25.07
CA HIS A 368 2.42 -4.28 -23.81
C HIS A 368 3.64 -3.43 -23.44
N GLY A 369 3.87 -3.23 -22.14
CA GLY A 369 5.02 -2.48 -21.66
C GLY A 369 5.41 -2.74 -20.21
N ASP A 370 6.64 -2.37 -19.90
CA ASP A 370 7.33 -2.76 -18.66
C ASP A 370 7.35 -1.65 -17.62
N ARG A 371 7.09 -0.40 -18.03
CA ARG A 371 7.12 0.78 -17.17
C ARG A 371 5.94 1.68 -17.47
N TYR A 372 5.18 2.01 -16.44
CA TYR A 372 4.00 2.87 -16.54
C TYR A 372 3.84 3.74 -15.29
N HIS A 373 3.57 5.02 -15.45
CA HIS A 373 3.42 6.00 -14.39
C HIS A 373 2.20 6.88 -14.63
N ILE A 374 1.47 7.19 -13.56
CA ILE A 374 0.45 8.24 -13.53
C ILE A 374 0.92 9.27 -12.50
N ALA A 375 1.07 10.52 -12.92
CA ALA A 375 1.49 11.60 -12.04
C ALA A 375 1.04 12.97 -12.57
N LYS A 376 1.15 13.99 -11.73
CA LYS A 376 1.06 15.39 -12.15
C LYS A 376 2.37 15.83 -12.80
N MET A 377 2.63 15.36 -14.01
CA MET A 377 3.91 15.58 -14.71
C MET A 377 4.06 17.01 -15.24
N ASP A 378 2.99 17.56 -15.79
CA ASP A 378 2.91 18.99 -16.12
C ASP A 378 2.03 19.69 -15.07
N PRO A 379 2.61 20.47 -14.14
CA PRO A 379 1.87 21.17 -13.11
C PRO A 379 0.80 22.12 -13.66
N LYS A 380 0.98 22.64 -14.88
CA LYS A 380 0.06 23.61 -15.51
C LYS A 380 -1.07 22.95 -16.30
N ARG A 381 -0.92 21.68 -16.68
CA ARG A 381 -1.94 20.93 -17.42
C ARG A 381 -3.01 20.37 -16.47
N LYS A 382 -4.30 20.53 -16.77
CA LYS A 382 -5.39 19.97 -15.95
C LYS A 382 -5.29 18.44 -15.83
N GLY A 383 -5.63 17.91 -14.66
CA GLY A 383 -5.64 16.47 -14.38
C GLY A 383 -4.24 15.87 -14.20
N LEU A 384 -4.20 14.54 -14.05
CA LEU A 384 -2.98 13.73 -14.07
C LEU A 384 -2.61 13.35 -15.51
N GLN A 385 -1.38 12.88 -15.71
CA GLN A 385 -0.87 12.39 -16.99
C GLN A 385 -0.29 10.99 -16.83
N GLY A 386 -0.50 10.16 -17.85
CA GLY A 386 0.12 8.85 -17.99
C GLY A 386 1.39 8.93 -18.85
N TYR A 387 2.45 8.25 -18.42
CA TYR A 387 3.66 8.01 -19.20
C TYR A 387 3.99 6.52 -19.15
N GLY A 388 4.19 5.91 -20.30
CA GLY A 388 4.50 4.47 -20.41
C GLY A 388 5.56 4.18 -21.46
N VAL A 389 6.38 3.16 -21.19
CA VAL A 389 7.35 2.62 -22.13
C VAL A 389 6.85 1.27 -22.60
N GLN A 390 6.68 1.13 -23.91
CA GLN A 390 6.17 -0.09 -24.54
C GLN A 390 7.32 -1.01 -24.93
N GLN A 391 7.11 -2.31 -24.77
CA GLN A 391 8.04 -3.32 -25.26
C GLN A 391 7.78 -3.52 -26.74
N ARG A 392 8.48 -2.76 -27.59
CA ARG A 392 8.50 -3.03 -29.03
C ARG A 392 9.69 -3.89 -29.35
N SER A 393 9.44 -5.11 -29.80
CA SER A 393 10.45 -5.84 -30.54
C SER A 393 9.98 -6.15 -31.95
N LYS A 394 10.68 -5.59 -32.94
CA LYS A 394 10.65 -6.13 -34.29
C LYS A 394 11.76 -7.18 -34.50
N ASP A 395 12.72 -7.28 -33.57
CA ASP A 395 14.01 -7.98 -33.74
C ASP A 395 14.42 -8.88 -32.54
N LEU A 396 13.47 -9.24 -31.67
CA LEU A 396 13.52 -10.26 -30.60
C LEU A 396 12.28 -11.12 -30.81
#